data_AF-A0A0M9G3H6-F1
#
_entry.id   AF-A0A0M9G3H6-F1
#
_cell.length_a   1.000
_cell.length_b   1.000
_cell.length_c   1.000
_cell.angle_alpha   90.00
_cell.angle_beta   90.00
_cell.angle_gamma   90.00
#
_symmetry.space_group_name_H-M   'P 1'
#
loop_
_entity.id
_entity.type
_entity.pdbx_description
1 polymer ?
#
loop_
_entity_poly.entity_id
_entity_poly.type
_entity_poly.pdbx_seq_one_letter_code
_entity_poly.pdbx_strand_id
1 'polypeptide(L)'
;MRRRGNSEPKTSAHPSITAAAAASAAARAAAKQPSTRQSRRRGFCIATGCFLFCLIVYVCLKGFSATSALPANSVRTTKPGLRVTERDVVALGLATQQVADLATLPGFDELSKIEAQLGAVYLMLLEQVAAAEELEDGGHALRQLDVSQHYLSSVADALRRAADVSYTKLKRMLLRELNAELAMAPTSLVRTMYGWMLSDLFLYCAVLPEYYLLKDDTAAHAVVLLRSVNLLSWSSLVHTGTNPELVDVQLASGASLASYDIFNWSSGAACRKSPLGALSPKWMQFCGTSFSSTAAVARRTAATYEELIVLHPDYAPLRLHYAVAFSFLGAGETAGARGDDGADAAAGGAFSSWSDHARKALGVVRNDREKVGVRYEQADGVHLLVLTLLEAYLTPADEWTSEQNAQLVHALGELKSCERVRMSLLAPTGWSGSAFQQEYRVPILTPEQVSALLAKAQVHLGAGHSALTPFHACL
;
A
#
# COMPACT_ATOMS: atom_id res chain seq x y z
N MET A 1 -12.26 86.40 -6.49
CA MET A 1 -11.57 85.95 -7.71
C MET A 1 -10.42 85.02 -7.34
N ARG A 2 -10.38 83.81 -7.95
CA ARG A 2 -9.28 82.83 -8.14
C ARG A 2 -8.55 82.15 -6.94
N ARG A 3 -8.88 80.85 -6.75
CA ARG A 3 -8.05 79.58 -6.77
C ARG A 3 -6.55 79.66 -6.39
N ARG A 4 -5.87 78.68 -5.76
CA ARG A 4 -6.09 77.25 -5.36
C ARG A 4 -4.87 76.78 -4.51
N GLY A 5 -5.03 75.78 -3.63
CA GLY A 5 -4.05 74.68 -3.47
C GLY A 5 -3.48 74.36 -2.08
N ASN A 6 -3.97 73.24 -1.50
CA ASN A 6 -3.33 72.18 -0.67
C ASN A 6 -2.55 72.56 0.62
N SER A 7 -2.49 71.79 1.72
CA SER A 7 -3.01 70.47 2.15
C SER A 7 -2.66 70.30 3.64
N GLU A 8 -3.63 69.84 4.44
CA GLU A 8 -3.65 68.87 5.58
C GLU A 8 -2.40 68.46 6.43
N PRO A 9 -2.58 67.81 7.61
CA PRO A 9 -2.15 68.39 8.89
C PRO A 9 -1.18 67.54 9.75
N LYS A 10 -0.81 68.13 10.89
CA LYS A 10 0.10 67.66 11.94
C LYS A 10 -0.40 66.42 12.72
N THR A 11 0.52 65.53 13.03
CA THR A 11 0.42 64.44 14.02
C THR A 11 0.84 64.91 15.41
N SER A 12 0.12 64.46 16.44
CA SER A 12 0.59 64.44 17.84
C SER A 12 0.14 63.15 18.53
N ALA A 13 1.05 62.63 19.35
CA ALA A 13 1.04 61.32 19.99
C ALA A 13 0.03 61.18 21.16
N HIS A 14 -0.35 59.93 21.45
CA HIS A 14 -0.58 59.40 22.81
C HIS A 14 -0.35 57.87 22.86
N PRO A 15 -0.01 57.29 24.04
CA PRO A 15 0.71 56.02 24.16
C PRO A 15 -0.10 54.82 24.70
N SER A 16 0.46 53.62 24.47
CA SER A 16 0.51 52.44 25.36
C SER A 16 -0.77 51.91 26.03
N ILE A 17 -1.51 51.03 25.34
CA ILE A 17 -2.43 50.03 25.94
C ILE A 17 -2.14 48.59 25.42
N THR A 18 -1.32 48.43 24.38
CA THR A 18 -1.10 47.14 23.71
C THR A 18 0.01 46.27 24.30
N ALA A 19 0.97 46.84 25.04
CA ALA A 19 2.11 46.09 25.58
C ALA A 19 1.76 45.23 26.82
N ALA A 20 0.88 45.71 27.70
CA ALA A 20 0.44 44.96 28.88
C ALA A 20 -0.50 43.79 28.53
N ALA A 21 -1.30 43.95 27.46
CA ALA A 21 -2.17 42.89 26.95
C ALA A 21 -1.34 41.74 26.33
N ALA A 22 -0.28 42.05 25.59
CA ALA A 22 0.61 41.06 24.98
C ALA A 22 1.40 40.24 26.02
N ALA A 23 1.85 40.87 27.11
CA ALA A 23 2.56 40.18 28.20
C ALA A 23 1.65 39.22 28.99
N SER A 24 0.38 39.59 29.21
CA SER A 24 -0.59 38.74 29.91
C SER A 24 -1.07 37.54 29.07
N ALA A 25 -1.10 37.67 27.74
CA ALA A 25 -1.41 36.59 26.81
C ALA A 25 -0.26 35.58 26.70
N ALA A 26 0.99 36.05 26.68
CA ALA A 26 2.18 35.19 26.69
C ALA A 26 2.33 34.39 28.00
N ALA A 27 2.02 34.99 29.15
CA ALA A 27 2.06 34.31 30.45
C ALA A 27 0.96 33.24 30.61
N ARG A 28 -0.23 33.42 29.99
CA ARG A 28 -1.29 32.40 29.98
C ARG A 28 -1.04 31.27 28.98
N ALA A 29 -0.30 31.53 27.90
CA ALA A 29 0.14 30.48 26.97
C ALA A 29 1.21 29.56 27.58
N ALA A 30 2.07 30.08 28.46
CA ALA A 30 3.09 29.30 29.16
C ALA A 30 2.52 28.39 30.27
N ALA A 31 1.37 28.75 30.88
CA ALA A 31 0.78 28.01 31.99
C ALA A 31 -0.12 26.81 31.58
N LYS A 32 -0.33 26.58 30.28
CA LYS A 32 -1.17 25.50 29.74
C LYS A 32 -0.42 24.49 28.86
N GLN A 33 0.89 24.32 29.05
CA GLN A 33 1.58 23.17 28.48
C GLN A 33 1.39 21.93 29.39
N PRO A 34 0.61 20.91 28.98
CA PRO A 34 0.71 19.61 29.61
C PRO A 34 2.13 19.07 29.35
N SER A 35 2.78 18.56 30.39
CA SER A 35 4.16 18.06 30.28
C SER A 35 4.24 16.94 29.23
N THR A 36 4.83 17.24 28.08
CA THR A 36 5.02 16.33 26.95
C THR A 36 5.89 15.12 27.30
N ARG A 37 6.63 15.18 28.41
CA ARG A 37 7.42 14.06 28.95
C ARG A 37 6.58 12.97 29.62
N GLN A 38 5.42 13.29 30.19
CA GLN A 38 4.63 12.30 30.95
C GLN A 38 3.64 11.53 30.03
N SER A 39 3.18 12.18 28.95
CA SER A 39 2.39 11.56 27.87
C SER A 39 3.23 10.55 27.05
N ARG A 40 4.48 10.91 26.69
CA ARG A 40 5.41 10.01 25.98
C ARG A 40 5.69 8.70 26.73
N ARG A 41 5.80 8.75 28.07
CA ARG A 41 5.99 7.53 28.88
C ARG A 41 4.76 6.63 28.90
N ARG A 42 3.55 7.18 28.89
CA ARG A 42 2.31 6.37 28.83
C ARG A 42 2.09 5.75 27.45
N GLY A 43 2.37 6.49 26.38
CA GLY A 43 2.31 5.96 25.01
C GLY A 43 3.32 4.85 24.76
N PHE A 44 4.56 5.02 25.25
CA PHE A 44 5.59 3.97 25.20
C PHE A 44 5.18 2.73 25.99
N CYS A 45 4.73 2.86 27.25
CA CYS A 45 4.31 1.70 28.04
C CYS A 45 3.12 0.93 27.43
N ILE A 46 2.20 1.61 26.75
CA ILE A 46 1.07 0.97 26.06
C ILE A 46 1.54 0.28 24.77
N ALA A 47 2.39 0.92 23.97
CA ALA A 47 2.94 0.34 22.75
C ALA A 47 3.85 -0.87 23.04
N THR A 48 4.74 -0.77 24.03
CA THR A 48 5.58 -1.89 24.49
C THR A 48 4.75 -3.01 25.11
N GLY A 49 3.67 -2.68 25.83
CA GLY A 49 2.72 -3.65 26.36
C GLY A 49 1.98 -4.41 25.26
N CYS A 50 1.48 -3.71 24.24
CA CYS A 50 0.85 -4.33 23.07
C CYS A 50 1.84 -5.17 22.26
N PHE A 51 3.08 -4.70 22.08
CA PHE A 51 4.13 -5.45 21.39
C PHE A 51 4.51 -6.72 22.13
N LEU A 52 4.72 -6.65 23.46
CA LEU A 52 4.99 -7.83 24.29
C LEU A 52 3.82 -8.81 24.31
N PHE A 53 2.58 -8.32 24.34
CA PHE A 53 1.40 -9.17 24.24
C PHE A 53 1.32 -9.87 22.87
N CYS A 54 1.54 -9.15 21.78
CA CYS A 54 1.60 -9.74 20.43
C CYS A 54 2.77 -10.72 20.28
N LEU A 55 3.91 -10.46 20.90
CA LEU A 55 5.08 -11.34 20.89
C LEU A 55 4.83 -12.61 21.70
N ILE A 56 4.21 -12.50 22.88
CA ILE A 56 3.81 -13.65 23.71
C ILE A 56 2.76 -14.48 22.98
N VAL A 57 1.74 -13.85 22.38
CA VAL A 57 0.75 -14.56 21.56
C VAL A 57 1.41 -15.22 20.35
N TYR A 58 2.34 -14.56 19.67
CA TYR A 58 3.10 -15.13 18.56
C TYR A 58 3.96 -16.32 19.00
N VAL A 59 4.66 -16.23 20.15
CA VAL A 59 5.49 -17.31 20.71
C VAL A 59 4.62 -18.47 21.22
N CYS A 60 3.47 -18.20 21.83
CA CYS A 60 2.52 -19.23 22.28
C CYS A 60 1.83 -19.93 21.10
N LEU A 61 1.52 -19.21 20.02
CA LEU A 61 0.95 -19.77 18.80
C LEU A 61 1.98 -20.57 17.99
N LYS A 62 3.25 -20.16 18.00
CA LYS A 62 4.34 -20.87 17.31
C LYS A 62 4.92 -22.02 18.15
N GLY A 63 4.79 -21.95 19.48
CA GLY A 63 5.22 -22.96 20.44
C GLY A 63 4.42 -24.27 20.37
N PHE A 64 3.28 -24.29 19.68
CA PHE A 64 2.51 -25.51 19.41
C PHE A 64 2.86 -26.20 18.09
N SER A 65 3.86 -25.71 17.34
CA SER A 65 4.28 -26.32 16.08
C SER A 65 5.79 -26.25 15.90
N ALA A 66 6.55 -26.98 16.73
CA ALA A 66 7.91 -27.38 16.42
C ALA A 66 8.40 -28.54 17.31
N THR A 67 8.22 -29.78 16.85
CA THR A 67 9.22 -30.83 17.11
C THR A 67 10.14 -30.92 15.90
N SER A 68 11.25 -30.20 15.94
CA SER A 68 12.50 -30.63 15.30
C SER A 68 13.66 -29.85 15.93
N ALA A 69 14.36 -30.56 16.81
CA ALA A 69 15.56 -30.12 17.48
C ALA A 69 16.71 -29.91 16.49
N LEU A 70 17.53 -28.88 16.72
CA LEU A 70 18.95 -28.84 16.39
C LEU A 70 19.67 -27.97 17.44
N PRO A 71 20.91 -28.30 17.81
CA PRO A 71 21.46 -28.02 19.14
C PRO A 71 22.11 -26.65 19.27
N ALA A 72 22.02 -26.14 20.50
CA ALA A 72 22.86 -25.07 21.03
C ALA A 72 24.31 -25.55 21.11
N ASN A 73 25.17 -24.98 20.26
CA ASN A 73 26.57 -24.62 20.51
C ASN A 73 27.29 -24.44 19.18
N SER A 74 27.39 -23.20 18.69
CA SER A 74 28.48 -22.81 17.82
C SER A 74 28.99 -21.42 18.19
N VAL A 75 30.24 -21.41 18.60
CA VAL A 75 31.08 -20.22 18.74
C VAL A 75 31.00 -19.44 17.42
N ARG A 76 30.63 -18.16 17.51
CA ARG A 76 30.58 -17.20 16.41
C ARG A 76 31.95 -17.12 15.73
N THR A 77 32.15 -17.91 14.68
CA THR A 77 33.05 -17.56 13.59
C THR A 77 32.31 -16.54 12.73
N THR A 78 32.72 -15.28 12.83
CA THR A 78 32.26 -14.19 11.96
C THR A 78 32.56 -14.58 10.52
N LYS A 79 31.54 -15.06 9.79
CA LYS A 79 31.60 -15.14 8.33
C LYS A 79 31.99 -13.76 7.81
N PRO A 80 32.87 -13.67 6.79
CA PRO A 80 33.19 -12.38 6.17
C PRO A 80 31.85 -11.72 5.80
N GLY A 81 31.55 -10.61 6.46
CA GLY A 81 30.29 -9.92 6.30
C GLY A 81 30.15 -9.54 4.83
N LEU A 82 29.03 -9.91 4.22
CA LEU A 82 28.64 -9.40 2.93
C LEU A 82 28.45 -7.88 3.14
N ARG A 83 29.44 -7.07 2.74
CA ARG A 83 29.45 -5.62 2.94
C ARG A 83 29.18 -4.96 1.60
N VAL A 84 28.27 -4.00 1.58
CA VAL A 84 28.16 -3.06 0.46
C VAL A 84 29.48 -2.27 0.42
N THR A 85 30.05 -2.06 -0.76
CA THR A 85 31.27 -1.26 -0.94
C THR A 85 30.94 0.08 -1.62
N GLU A 86 31.81 1.08 -1.46
CA GLU A 86 31.66 2.36 -2.18
C GLU A 86 31.65 2.16 -3.70
N ARG A 87 32.45 1.21 -4.19
CA ARG A 87 32.46 0.81 -5.61
C ARG A 87 31.09 0.34 -6.08
N ASP A 88 30.36 -0.39 -5.25
CA ASP A 88 29.03 -0.90 -5.62
C ASP A 88 28.01 0.25 -5.70
N VAL A 89 28.09 1.22 -4.78
CA VAL A 89 27.22 2.41 -4.78
C VAL A 89 27.49 3.27 -6.01
N VAL A 90 28.76 3.48 -6.36
CA VAL A 90 29.16 4.21 -7.57
C VAL A 90 28.69 3.46 -8.83
N ALA A 91 28.86 2.14 -8.87
CA ALA A 91 28.39 1.31 -9.99
C ALA A 91 26.87 1.41 -10.17
N LEU A 92 26.09 1.35 -9.08
CA LEU A 92 24.65 1.56 -9.11
C LEU A 92 24.29 2.96 -9.59
N GLY A 93 25.02 3.99 -9.13
CA GLY A 93 24.82 5.37 -9.58
C GLY A 93 25.05 5.53 -11.09
N LEU A 94 26.12 4.94 -11.62
CA LEU A 94 26.41 4.93 -13.05
C LEU A 94 25.35 4.18 -13.85
N ALA A 95 24.94 2.98 -13.38
CA ALA A 95 23.89 2.20 -14.01
C ALA A 95 22.55 2.97 -14.03
N THR A 96 22.21 3.63 -12.93
CA THR A 96 20.99 4.47 -12.83
C THR A 96 21.03 5.61 -13.85
N GLN A 97 22.16 6.31 -13.97
CA GLN A 97 22.30 7.40 -14.94
C GLN A 97 22.16 6.89 -16.38
N GLN A 98 22.85 5.80 -16.71
CA GLN A 98 22.78 5.16 -18.03
C GLN A 98 21.34 4.75 -18.38
N VAL A 99 20.61 4.16 -17.43
CA VAL A 99 19.23 3.68 -17.63
C VAL A 99 18.19 4.80 -17.64
N ALA A 100 18.46 5.90 -16.93
CA ALA A 100 17.65 7.11 -17.01
C ALA A 100 17.76 7.76 -18.40
N ASP A 101 18.96 7.77 -18.97
CA ASP A 101 19.25 8.37 -20.29
C ASP A 101 18.83 7.46 -21.45
N LEU A 102 18.78 6.13 -21.23
CA LEU A 102 18.42 5.15 -22.25
C LEU A 102 16.96 4.71 -22.15
N ALA A 103 16.33 4.55 -23.30
CA ALA A 103 14.99 3.96 -23.41
C ALA A 103 15.03 2.41 -23.56
N THR A 104 16.17 1.76 -23.37
CA THR A 104 16.31 0.35 -23.77
C THR A 104 16.01 -0.63 -22.63
N LEU A 105 15.24 -1.68 -22.96
CA LEU A 105 14.85 -2.77 -22.04
C LEU A 105 16.04 -3.53 -21.39
N PRO A 106 17.16 -3.81 -22.08
CA PRO A 106 18.28 -4.54 -21.46
C PRO A 106 18.90 -3.80 -20.27
N GLY A 107 18.97 -2.47 -20.32
CA GLY A 107 19.53 -1.68 -19.21
C GLY A 107 18.71 -1.81 -17.92
N PHE A 108 17.39 -1.93 -18.03
CA PHE A 108 16.51 -2.10 -16.86
C PHE A 108 16.64 -3.48 -16.21
N ASP A 109 16.84 -4.54 -16.99
CA ASP A 109 17.05 -5.88 -16.44
C ASP A 109 18.34 -5.95 -15.62
N GLU A 110 19.41 -5.30 -16.10
CA GLU A 110 20.65 -5.19 -15.33
C GLU A 110 20.47 -4.31 -14.09
N LEU A 111 19.83 -3.13 -14.22
CA LEU A 111 19.54 -2.26 -13.08
C LEU A 111 18.76 -2.98 -11.99
N SER A 112 17.70 -3.71 -12.36
CA SER A 112 16.84 -4.44 -11.42
C SER A 112 17.58 -5.56 -10.70
N LYS A 113 18.54 -6.21 -11.36
CA LYS A 113 19.39 -7.21 -10.71
C LYS A 113 20.35 -6.57 -9.71
N ILE A 114 21.01 -5.48 -10.10
CA ILE A 114 21.98 -4.76 -9.25
C ILE A 114 21.28 -4.19 -8.02
N GLU A 115 20.14 -3.53 -8.19
CA GLU A 115 19.41 -2.90 -7.09
C GLU A 115 18.87 -3.93 -6.09
N ALA A 116 18.36 -5.08 -6.54
CA ALA A 116 17.88 -6.13 -5.66
C ALA A 116 19.01 -6.80 -4.87
N GLN A 117 20.17 -7.02 -5.51
CA GLN A 117 21.37 -7.53 -4.84
C GLN A 117 21.82 -6.56 -3.76
N LEU A 118 22.03 -5.29 -4.12
CA LEU A 118 22.48 -4.27 -3.18
C LEU A 118 21.46 -4.01 -2.09
N GLY A 119 20.17 -3.96 -2.43
CA GLY A 119 19.07 -3.81 -1.48
C GLY A 119 19.03 -4.93 -0.46
N ALA A 120 19.32 -6.17 -0.86
CA ALA A 120 19.36 -7.29 0.09
C ALA A 120 20.56 -7.21 1.05
N VAL A 121 21.74 -6.82 0.56
CA VAL A 121 22.91 -6.60 1.43
C VAL A 121 22.65 -5.42 2.36
N TYR A 122 22.05 -4.36 1.84
CA TYR A 122 21.73 -3.16 2.59
C TYR A 122 20.69 -3.42 3.68
N LEU A 123 19.64 -4.20 3.40
CA LEU A 123 18.66 -4.62 4.41
C LEU A 123 19.32 -5.38 5.57
N MET A 124 20.23 -6.32 5.27
CA MET A 124 20.98 -7.01 6.33
C MET A 124 21.83 -6.05 7.16
N LEU A 125 22.40 -5.01 6.53
CA LEU A 125 23.15 -3.99 7.24
C LEU A 125 22.24 -3.14 8.14
N LEU A 126 21.07 -2.71 7.63
CA LEU A 126 20.09 -1.95 8.42
C LEU A 126 19.62 -2.73 9.65
N GLU A 127 19.32 -4.02 9.50
CA GLU A 127 18.94 -4.89 10.62
C GLU A 127 20.06 -4.99 11.68
N GLN A 128 21.33 -5.04 11.25
CA GLN A 128 22.48 -5.03 12.18
C GLN A 128 22.62 -3.70 12.90
N VAL A 129 22.42 -2.58 12.21
CA VAL A 129 22.46 -1.24 12.80
C VAL A 129 21.33 -1.09 13.81
N ALA A 130 20.08 -1.42 13.44
CA ALA A 130 18.94 -1.38 14.35
C ALA A 130 19.16 -2.25 15.59
N ALA A 131 19.61 -3.51 15.40
CA ALA A 131 19.90 -4.40 16.52
C ALA A 131 21.04 -3.88 17.40
N ALA A 132 22.02 -3.16 16.85
CA ALA A 132 23.10 -2.55 17.62
C ALA A 132 22.66 -1.29 18.39
N GLU A 133 21.69 -0.52 17.86
CA GLU A 133 21.10 0.63 18.53
C GLU A 133 20.19 0.23 19.70
N GLU A 134 19.54 -0.94 19.61
CA GLU A 134 18.72 -1.49 20.71
C GLU A 134 19.55 -2.00 21.90
N LEU A 135 20.86 -2.22 21.73
CA LEU A 135 21.72 -2.67 22.83
C LEU A 135 22.01 -1.53 23.79
N GLU A 136 21.75 -1.75 25.08
CA GLU A 136 22.11 -0.85 26.18
C GLU A 136 23.62 -0.92 26.52
N ASP A 137 24.50 -0.91 25.51
CA ASP A 137 25.95 -1.09 25.66
C ASP A 137 26.76 0.21 25.51
N GLY A 138 26.08 1.36 25.58
CA GLY A 138 26.71 2.67 25.38
C GLY A 138 27.20 2.91 23.94
N GLY A 139 26.55 2.28 22.95
CA GLY A 139 26.87 2.44 21.52
C GLY A 139 28.19 1.77 21.13
N HIS A 140 28.63 0.77 21.88
CA HIS A 140 29.83 0.02 21.57
C HIS A 140 29.61 -0.90 20.36
N ALA A 141 28.49 -1.64 20.31
CA ALA A 141 28.12 -2.47 19.17
C ALA A 141 28.03 -1.66 17.87
N LEU A 142 27.41 -0.47 17.92
CA LEU A 142 27.32 0.41 16.74
C LEU A 142 28.71 0.88 16.27
N ARG A 143 29.63 1.20 17.18
CA ARG A 143 31.02 1.54 16.84
C ARG A 143 31.79 0.36 16.24
N GLN A 144 31.50 -0.87 16.66
CA GLN A 144 32.12 -2.07 16.08
C GLN A 144 31.66 -2.35 14.64
N LEU A 145 30.45 -1.92 14.27
CA LEU A 145 29.98 -2.04 12.89
C LEU A 145 30.78 -1.16 11.92
N ASP A 146 31.38 -0.06 12.41
CA ASP A 146 32.15 0.90 11.63
C ASP A 146 31.38 1.43 10.41
N VAL A 147 30.08 1.68 10.61
CA VAL A 147 29.18 2.18 9.56
C VAL A 147 28.78 3.61 9.88
N SER A 148 29.12 4.52 8.97
CA SER A 148 28.77 5.93 9.12
C SER A 148 27.35 6.22 8.63
N GLN A 149 26.71 7.21 9.24
CA GLN A 149 25.39 7.67 8.85
C GLN A 149 25.36 8.23 7.41
N HIS A 150 26.46 8.84 6.98
CA HIS A 150 26.66 9.29 5.60
C HIS A 150 26.65 8.12 4.61
N TYR A 151 27.31 7.02 4.98
CA TYR A 151 27.35 5.82 4.16
C TYR A 151 25.95 5.22 3.97
N LEU A 152 25.19 5.05 5.06
CA LEU A 152 23.80 4.58 4.99
C LEU A 152 22.95 5.48 4.07
N SER A 153 23.05 6.80 4.24
CA SER A 153 22.33 7.73 3.36
C SER A 153 22.73 7.63 1.90
N SER A 154 24.02 7.52 1.60
CA SER A 154 24.52 7.39 0.23
C SER A 154 23.97 6.13 -0.47
N VAL A 155 23.97 4.99 0.23
CA VAL A 155 23.42 3.73 -0.30
C VAL A 155 21.91 3.83 -0.50
N ALA A 156 21.18 4.34 0.49
CA ALA A 156 19.73 4.50 0.42
C ALA A 156 19.32 5.46 -0.72
N ASP A 157 20.02 6.57 -0.89
CA ASP A 157 19.74 7.53 -1.96
C ASP A 157 20.00 6.92 -3.34
N ALA A 158 21.04 6.09 -3.48
CA ALA A 158 21.32 5.39 -4.73
C ALA A 158 20.24 4.35 -5.04
N LEU A 159 19.84 3.53 -4.06
CA LEU A 159 18.76 2.55 -4.22
C LEU A 159 17.42 3.24 -4.51
N ARG A 160 17.11 4.33 -3.82
CA ARG A 160 15.89 5.12 -4.05
C ARG A 160 15.86 5.67 -5.47
N ARG A 161 16.96 6.27 -5.95
CA ARG A 161 17.03 6.79 -7.33
C ARG A 161 16.84 5.69 -8.37
N ALA A 162 17.47 4.53 -8.18
CA ALA A 162 17.32 3.38 -9.08
C ALA A 162 15.85 2.90 -9.15
N ALA A 163 15.25 2.68 -7.98
CA ALA A 163 13.84 2.26 -7.87
C ALA A 163 12.88 3.31 -8.45
N ASP A 164 13.20 4.62 -8.34
CA ASP A 164 12.35 5.69 -8.86
C ASP A 164 12.34 5.73 -10.40
N VAL A 165 13.50 5.46 -11.01
CA VAL A 165 13.63 5.33 -12.47
C VAL A 165 12.83 4.12 -12.95
N SER A 166 12.99 2.96 -12.30
CA SER A 166 12.25 1.73 -12.58
C SER A 166 10.74 1.92 -12.43
N TYR A 167 10.29 2.44 -11.27
CA TYR A 167 8.89 2.73 -10.98
C TYR A 167 8.26 3.67 -12.00
N THR A 168 8.95 4.74 -12.38
CA THR A 168 8.43 5.69 -13.36
C THR A 168 8.18 5.00 -14.70
N LYS A 169 9.08 4.12 -15.14
CA LYS A 169 8.87 3.37 -16.39
C LYS A 169 7.77 2.33 -16.25
N LEU A 170 7.77 1.53 -15.18
CA LEU A 170 6.72 0.57 -14.88
C LEU A 170 5.36 1.23 -14.84
N LYS A 171 5.22 2.36 -14.14
CA LYS A 171 3.99 3.15 -14.08
C LYS A 171 3.48 3.51 -15.47
N ARG A 172 4.31 4.12 -16.33
CA ARG A 172 3.90 4.50 -17.71
C ARG A 172 3.41 3.29 -18.50
N MET A 173 4.07 2.15 -18.30
CA MET A 173 3.75 0.89 -18.98
C MET A 173 2.44 0.28 -18.48
N LEU A 174 2.29 0.15 -17.16
CA LEU A 174 1.12 -0.43 -16.51
C LEU A 174 -0.13 0.44 -16.72
N LEU A 175 0.03 1.76 -16.75
CA LEU A 175 -1.04 2.73 -17.04
C LEU A 175 -1.27 2.98 -18.54
N ARG A 176 -0.54 2.28 -19.43
CA ARG A 176 -0.67 2.38 -20.89
C ARG A 176 -0.59 3.83 -21.42
N GLU A 177 0.33 4.62 -20.88
CA GLU A 177 0.56 6.00 -21.34
C GLU A 177 1.00 6.02 -22.82
N LEU A 178 0.54 7.03 -23.57
CA LEU A 178 0.91 7.19 -24.98
C LEU A 178 2.43 7.30 -25.12
N ASN A 179 3.03 6.56 -26.05
CA ASN A 179 4.49 6.43 -26.24
C ASN A 179 5.25 5.71 -25.11
N ALA A 180 4.57 5.06 -24.15
CA ALA A 180 5.23 4.00 -23.41
C ALA A 180 5.59 2.90 -24.43
N GLU A 181 6.88 2.56 -24.55
CA GLU A 181 7.49 1.72 -25.62
C GLU A 181 6.89 0.31 -25.79
N LEU A 182 5.85 -0.03 -25.04
CA LEU A 182 5.26 -1.34 -24.90
C LEU A 182 3.99 -1.61 -25.69
N ALA A 183 3.45 -0.65 -26.44
CA ALA A 183 2.30 -0.95 -27.29
C ALA A 183 2.55 -2.11 -28.28
N MET A 184 3.81 -2.55 -28.47
CA MET A 184 4.19 -3.64 -29.39
C MET A 184 5.21 -4.68 -28.86
N ALA A 185 5.39 -4.81 -27.54
CA ALA A 185 6.50 -5.64 -27.06
C ALA A 185 6.18 -7.16 -26.93
N PRO A 186 7.11 -8.05 -27.35
CA PRO A 186 6.94 -9.50 -27.37
C PRO A 186 6.85 -10.13 -25.96
N THR A 187 6.37 -11.37 -25.89
CA THR A 187 6.23 -12.18 -24.65
C THR A 187 7.51 -12.30 -23.80
N SER A 188 8.69 -12.13 -24.38
CA SER A 188 9.96 -12.04 -23.63
C SER A 188 9.99 -10.86 -22.67
N LEU A 189 9.26 -9.77 -22.97
CA LEU A 189 9.18 -8.60 -22.12
C LEU A 189 8.37 -8.83 -20.83
N VAL A 190 7.38 -9.71 -20.86
CA VAL A 190 6.56 -10.06 -19.69
C VAL A 190 7.43 -10.56 -18.54
N ARG A 191 8.36 -11.49 -18.84
CA ARG A 191 9.28 -12.02 -17.82
C ARG A 191 10.21 -10.94 -17.26
N THR A 192 10.67 -10.04 -18.12
CA THR A 192 11.59 -8.97 -17.75
C THR A 192 10.89 -7.92 -16.88
N MET A 193 9.71 -7.45 -17.27
CA MET A 193 8.84 -6.57 -16.45
C MET A 193 8.52 -7.17 -15.09
N TYR A 194 8.25 -8.47 -15.07
CA TYR A 194 7.96 -9.20 -13.85
C TYR A 194 9.14 -9.16 -12.86
N GLY A 195 10.37 -9.29 -13.36
CA GLY A 195 11.59 -9.13 -12.56
C GLY A 195 11.76 -7.72 -12.00
N TRP A 196 11.51 -6.69 -12.81
CA TRP A 196 11.61 -5.28 -12.40
C TRP A 196 10.62 -4.95 -11.30
N MET A 197 9.36 -5.31 -11.50
CA MET A 197 8.32 -5.02 -10.53
C MET A 197 8.57 -5.71 -9.20
N LEU A 198 9.04 -6.96 -9.25
CA LEU A 198 9.45 -7.69 -8.05
C LEU A 198 10.59 -6.99 -7.30
N SER A 199 11.61 -6.52 -8.04
CA SER A 199 12.74 -5.78 -7.48
C SER A 199 12.28 -4.49 -6.77
N ASP A 200 11.51 -3.65 -7.47
CA ASP A 200 10.92 -2.42 -6.92
C ASP A 200 10.07 -2.71 -5.68
N LEU A 201 9.25 -3.77 -5.72
CA LEU A 201 8.41 -4.16 -4.58
C LEU A 201 9.24 -4.53 -3.36
N PHE A 202 10.39 -5.18 -3.52
CA PHE A 202 11.29 -5.45 -2.40
C PHE A 202 11.94 -4.18 -1.86
N LEU A 203 12.40 -3.30 -2.73
CA LEU A 203 12.97 -2.03 -2.30
C LEU A 203 11.94 -1.18 -1.56
N TYR A 204 10.73 -1.06 -2.09
CA TYR A 204 9.67 -0.21 -1.53
C TYR A 204 8.88 -0.81 -0.36
N CYS A 205 8.79 -2.14 -0.24
CA CYS A 205 8.11 -2.77 0.89
C CYS A 205 9.02 -3.23 2.03
N ALA A 206 10.33 -3.41 1.78
CA ALA A 206 11.20 -4.06 2.76
C ALA A 206 12.51 -3.32 3.01
N VAL A 207 13.15 -2.74 1.99
CA VAL A 207 14.49 -2.16 2.18
C VAL A 207 14.43 -0.68 2.58
N LEU A 208 13.77 0.15 1.78
CA LEU A 208 13.68 1.59 2.00
C LEU A 208 12.81 1.96 3.21
N PRO A 209 11.69 1.28 3.51
CA PRO A 209 10.93 1.50 4.75
C PRO A 209 11.79 1.41 6.01
N GLU A 210 12.62 0.36 6.13
CA GLU A 210 13.51 0.16 7.29
C GLU A 210 14.53 1.30 7.45
N TYR A 211 15.08 1.78 6.32
CA TYR A 211 15.98 2.92 6.35
C TYR A 211 15.27 4.21 6.77
N TYR A 212 14.08 4.50 6.23
CA TYR A 212 13.35 5.72 6.58
C TYR A 212 12.77 5.68 7.99
N LEU A 213 12.46 4.47 8.50
CA LEU A 213 12.13 4.25 9.91
C LEU A 213 13.33 4.58 10.80
N LEU A 214 14.52 4.08 10.47
CA LEU A 214 15.76 4.42 11.19
C LEU A 214 16.08 5.93 11.18
N LYS A 215 15.68 6.63 10.12
CA LYS A 215 15.90 8.09 9.96
C LYS A 215 14.82 8.96 10.56
N ASP A 216 13.74 8.38 11.09
CA ASP A 216 12.51 9.10 11.46
C ASP A 216 11.96 9.98 10.31
N ASP A 217 12.17 9.59 9.04
CA ASP A 217 11.66 10.32 7.87
C ASP A 217 10.30 9.77 7.45
N THR A 218 9.25 10.22 8.14
CA THR A 218 7.88 9.75 7.91
C THR A 218 7.37 10.04 6.50
N ALA A 219 7.81 11.14 5.89
CA ALA A 219 7.33 11.55 4.57
C ALA A 219 7.90 10.65 3.47
N ALA A 220 9.22 10.44 3.46
CA ALA A 220 9.84 9.53 2.51
C ALA A 220 9.39 8.09 2.73
N HIS A 221 9.22 7.67 3.98
CA HIS A 221 8.65 6.38 4.36
C HIS A 221 7.25 6.18 3.73
N ALA A 222 6.33 7.13 3.94
CA ALA A 222 4.99 7.02 3.38
C ALA A 222 4.99 6.94 1.84
N VAL A 223 5.85 7.69 1.17
CA VAL A 223 5.92 7.65 -0.31
C VAL A 223 6.40 6.29 -0.82
N VAL A 224 7.42 5.67 -0.21
CA VAL A 224 7.89 4.35 -0.68
C VAL A 224 6.82 3.28 -0.49
N LEU A 225 6.13 3.26 0.66
CA LEU A 225 5.03 2.32 0.90
C LEU A 225 3.86 2.57 -0.07
N LEU A 226 3.55 3.82 -0.40
CA LEU A 226 2.49 4.12 -1.35
C LEU A 226 2.81 3.60 -2.75
N ARG A 227 4.07 3.77 -3.20
CA ARG A 227 4.52 3.29 -4.52
C ARG A 227 4.48 1.78 -4.62
N SER A 228 4.76 1.03 -3.55
CA SER A 228 4.64 -0.41 -3.59
C SER A 228 3.19 -0.86 -3.75
N VAL A 229 2.25 -0.24 -3.03
CA VAL A 229 0.82 -0.53 -3.20
C VAL A 229 0.36 -0.20 -4.62
N ASN A 230 0.82 0.92 -5.18
CA ASN A 230 0.52 1.27 -6.56
C ASN A 230 0.95 0.19 -7.56
N LEU A 231 2.18 -0.32 -7.43
CA LEU A 231 2.67 -1.41 -8.29
C LEU A 231 1.82 -2.68 -8.14
N LEU A 232 1.49 -3.07 -6.89
CA LEU A 232 0.64 -4.24 -6.64
C LEU A 232 -0.73 -4.11 -7.30
N SER A 233 -1.38 -2.96 -7.13
CA SER A 233 -2.70 -2.71 -7.68
C SER A 233 -2.71 -2.54 -9.21
N TRP A 234 -1.69 -1.94 -9.81
CA TRP A 234 -1.64 -1.81 -11.28
C TRP A 234 -1.29 -3.14 -11.95
N SER A 235 -0.54 -4.01 -11.27
CA SER A 235 -0.18 -5.33 -11.81
C SER A 235 -1.41 -6.17 -12.17
N SER A 236 -2.48 -6.11 -11.37
CA SER A 236 -3.72 -6.83 -11.63
C SER A 236 -4.52 -6.28 -12.81
N LEU A 237 -4.15 -5.14 -13.38
CA LEU A 237 -4.82 -4.54 -14.54
C LEU A 237 -4.21 -5.01 -15.87
N VAL A 238 -3.06 -5.70 -15.83
CA VAL A 238 -2.29 -6.03 -17.02
C VAL A 238 -2.55 -7.46 -17.49
N HIS A 239 -3.31 -7.56 -18.58
CA HIS A 239 -3.67 -8.81 -19.23
C HIS A 239 -3.22 -8.79 -20.70
N THR A 240 -2.60 -9.87 -21.19
CA THR A 240 -2.35 -10.01 -22.64
C THR A 240 -3.67 -10.38 -23.31
N GLY A 241 -4.40 -9.42 -23.87
CA GLY A 241 -5.62 -9.74 -24.62
C GLY A 241 -6.64 -8.63 -24.83
N THR A 242 -6.49 -7.46 -24.21
CA THR A 242 -7.49 -6.37 -24.35
C THR A 242 -6.93 -5.20 -25.14
N ASN A 243 -6.88 -5.38 -26.46
CA ASN A 243 -6.94 -4.25 -27.39
C ASN A 243 -8.37 -4.20 -27.97
N PRO A 244 -9.23 -3.28 -27.50
CA PRO A 244 -10.66 -3.28 -27.86
C PRO A 244 -10.89 -3.17 -29.37
N GLU A 245 -9.99 -2.52 -30.12
CA GLU A 245 -10.10 -2.39 -31.59
C GLU A 245 -9.78 -3.68 -32.37
N LEU A 246 -9.02 -4.62 -31.78
CA LEU A 246 -8.64 -5.90 -32.41
C LEU A 246 -9.58 -7.05 -32.02
N VAL A 247 -10.29 -6.89 -30.90
CA VAL A 247 -11.30 -7.85 -30.41
C VAL A 247 -12.43 -8.00 -31.42
N ASP A 248 -12.93 -6.90 -32.00
CA ASP A 248 -14.01 -6.94 -32.99
C ASP A 248 -13.60 -7.60 -34.33
N VAL A 249 -12.34 -7.44 -34.75
CA VAL A 249 -11.84 -8.02 -36.00
C VAL A 249 -11.51 -9.51 -35.84
N GLN A 250 -11.07 -9.94 -34.65
CA GLN A 250 -10.62 -11.32 -34.42
C GLN A 250 -11.72 -12.24 -33.87
N LEU A 251 -12.73 -11.73 -33.14
CA LEU A 251 -13.97 -12.47 -32.85
C LEU A 251 -14.69 -12.90 -34.14
N ALA A 252 -14.58 -12.11 -35.20
CA ALA A 252 -15.09 -12.46 -36.53
C ALA A 252 -14.33 -13.62 -37.21
N SER A 253 -13.11 -13.94 -36.76
CA SER A 253 -12.23 -15.00 -37.31
C SER A 253 -12.23 -16.31 -36.51
N GLY A 254 -13.00 -16.41 -35.42
CA GLY A 254 -13.11 -17.64 -34.62
C GLY A 254 -11.84 -18.05 -33.85
N ALA A 255 -10.86 -17.16 -33.72
CA ALA A 255 -9.64 -17.42 -32.96
C ALA A 255 -9.85 -17.14 -31.46
N SER A 256 -9.69 -18.16 -30.62
CA SER A 256 -9.71 -18.01 -29.16
C SER A 256 -8.42 -17.32 -28.69
N LEU A 257 -8.49 -16.01 -28.46
CA LEU A 257 -7.44 -15.29 -27.73
C LEU A 257 -7.51 -15.68 -26.26
N ALA A 258 -6.64 -16.60 -25.84
CA ALA A 258 -6.47 -16.89 -24.44
C ALA A 258 -5.82 -15.68 -23.76
N SER A 259 -6.61 -14.96 -22.97
CA SER A 259 -6.10 -13.92 -22.10
C SER A 259 -5.33 -14.57 -20.97
N TYR A 260 -4.09 -14.14 -20.75
CA TYR A 260 -3.29 -14.61 -19.62
C TYR A 260 -2.85 -13.41 -18.77
N ASP A 261 -2.95 -13.59 -17.46
CA ASP A 261 -2.45 -12.67 -16.45
C ASP A 261 -0.91 -12.65 -16.50
N ILE A 262 -0.36 -11.49 -16.84
CA ILE A 262 1.10 -11.25 -16.91
C ILE A 262 1.71 -11.41 -15.51
N PHE A 263 0.99 -10.98 -14.49
CA PHE A 263 1.43 -10.96 -13.11
C PHE A 263 0.70 -12.01 -12.28
N ASN A 264 0.79 -13.27 -12.70
CA ASN A 264 0.21 -14.35 -11.93
C ASN A 264 0.95 -14.56 -10.58
N TRP A 265 0.37 -14.00 -9.52
CA TRP A 265 0.82 -14.10 -8.13
C TRP A 265 0.53 -15.45 -7.48
N SER A 266 -0.17 -16.36 -8.17
CA SER A 266 -0.54 -17.66 -7.64
C SER A 266 0.63 -18.66 -7.67
N SER A 267 0.47 -19.72 -6.89
CA SER A 267 1.30 -20.94 -6.95
C SER A 267 2.81 -20.71 -6.71
N GLY A 268 3.20 -19.59 -6.11
CA GLY A 268 4.60 -19.20 -5.90
C GLY A 268 5.40 -19.00 -7.20
N ALA A 269 4.72 -18.78 -8.33
CA ALA A 269 5.38 -18.53 -9.61
C ALA A 269 6.30 -17.31 -9.52
N ALA A 270 5.92 -16.32 -8.71
CA ALA A 270 6.69 -15.11 -8.46
C ALA A 270 8.12 -15.39 -8.03
N CYS A 271 8.25 -16.24 -7.01
CA CYS A 271 9.53 -16.52 -6.37
C CYS A 271 10.38 -17.51 -7.17
N ARG A 272 9.76 -18.42 -7.92
CA ARG A 272 10.48 -19.39 -8.77
C ARG A 272 10.99 -18.79 -10.08
N LYS A 273 10.26 -17.85 -10.67
CA LYS A 273 10.58 -17.27 -11.99
C LYS A 273 11.48 -16.03 -11.91
N SER A 274 11.58 -15.42 -10.72
CA SER A 274 12.41 -14.24 -10.51
C SER A 274 13.90 -14.58 -10.61
N PRO A 275 14.69 -13.82 -11.40
CA PRO A 275 16.15 -13.97 -11.41
C PRO A 275 16.78 -13.68 -10.04
N LEU A 276 16.03 -13.06 -9.12
CA LEU A 276 16.47 -12.65 -7.80
C LEU A 276 16.52 -13.79 -6.78
N GLY A 277 15.82 -14.91 -7.04
CA GLY A 277 15.75 -16.05 -6.11
C GLY A 277 17.10 -16.74 -5.89
N ALA A 278 17.98 -16.70 -6.88
CA ALA A 278 19.35 -17.20 -6.77
C ALA A 278 20.30 -16.22 -6.07
N LEU A 279 19.90 -14.96 -5.90
CA LEU A 279 20.79 -13.85 -5.55
C LEU A 279 20.78 -13.49 -4.07
N SER A 280 19.70 -13.78 -3.32
CA SER A 280 19.66 -13.49 -1.88
C SER A 280 18.66 -14.34 -1.08
N PRO A 281 19.07 -14.91 0.08
CA PRO A 281 18.15 -15.52 1.04
C PRO A 281 17.08 -14.56 1.58
N LYS A 282 17.43 -13.27 1.78
CA LYS A 282 16.50 -12.25 2.27
C LYS A 282 15.41 -11.95 1.25
N TRP A 283 15.80 -11.86 -0.03
CA TRP A 283 14.85 -11.77 -1.13
C TRP A 283 13.89 -12.97 -1.13
N MET A 284 14.41 -14.20 -1.01
CA MET A 284 13.58 -15.41 -1.03
C MET A 284 12.62 -15.47 0.17
N GLN A 285 13.06 -15.04 1.35
CA GLN A 285 12.19 -14.93 2.53
C GLN A 285 11.07 -13.90 2.30
N PHE A 286 11.41 -12.70 1.82
CA PHE A 286 10.44 -11.67 1.49
C PHE A 286 9.44 -12.15 0.44
N CYS A 287 9.93 -12.80 -0.63
CA CYS A 287 9.08 -13.31 -1.69
C CYS A 287 8.17 -14.44 -1.22
N GLY A 288 8.70 -15.43 -0.50
CA GLY A 288 7.90 -16.56 -0.01
C GLY A 288 6.79 -16.14 0.95
N THR A 289 7.02 -15.09 1.75
CA THR A 289 6.01 -14.56 2.69
C THR A 289 4.99 -13.63 2.02
N SER A 290 5.37 -12.93 0.95
CA SER A 290 4.54 -11.87 0.36
C SER A 290 3.90 -12.24 -0.99
N PHE A 291 4.52 -13.13 -1.76
CA PHE A 291 4.17 -13.43 -3.16
C PHE A 291 4.03 -14.94 -3.42
N SER A 292 3.76 -15.73 -2.39
CA SER A 292 3.50 -17.17 -2.53
C SER A 292 2.11 -17.49 -3.08
N SER A 293 1.15 -16.59 -2.90
CA SER A 293 -0.22 -16.70 -3.41
C SER A 293 -0.88 -15.32 -3.54
N THR A 294 -2.01 -15.24 -4.22
CA THR A 294 -2.85 -14.03 -4.26
C THR A 294 -3.28 -13.57 -2.87
N ALA A 295 -3.60 -14.51 -1.96
CA ALA A 295 -3.91 -14.19 -0.57
C ALA A 295 -2.69 -13.62 0.19
N ALA A 296 -1.47 -14.09 -0.10
CA ALA A 296 -0.25 -13.51 0.46
C ALA A 296 -0.04 -12.07 -0.02
N VAL A 297 -0.31 -11.79 -1.30
CA VAL A 297 -0.25 -10.43 -1.85
C VAL A 297 -1.29 -9.52 -1.17
N ALA A 298 -2.53 -9.98 -1.03
CA ALA A 298 -3.58 -9.23 -0.34
C ALA A 298 -3.19 -8.91 1.12
N ARG A 299 -2.61 -9.88 1.85
CA ARG A 299 -2.07 -9.65 3.20
C ARG A 299 -0.95 -8.61 3.21
N ARG A 300 -0.02 -8.67 2.25
CA ARG A 300 1.05 -7.68 2.13
C ARG A 300 0.46 -6.29 1.88
N THR A 301 -0.46 -6.15 0.93
CA THR A 301 -1.12 -4.88 0.63
C THR A 301 -1.85 -4.31 1.85
N ALA A 302 -2.61 -5.14 2.58
CA ALA A 302 -3.30 -4.72 3.79
C ALA A 302 -2.30 -4.25 4.88
N ALA A 303 -1.21 -5.00 5.11
CA ALA A 303 -0.17 -4.62 6.07
C ALA A 303 0.52 -3.30 5.68
N THR A 304 0.81 -3.08 4.39
CA THR A 304 1.36 -1.81 3.90
C THR A 304 0.39 -0.65 4.14
N TYR A 305 -0.91 -0.86 3.97
CA TYR A 305 -1.92 0.15 4.31
C TYR A 305 -2.00 0.41 5.82
N GLU A 306 -1.88 -0.60 6.67
CA GLU A 306 -1.84 -0.41 8.13
C GLU A 306 -0.67 0.49 8.54
N GLU A 307 0.51 0.26 7.95
CA GLU A 307 1.70 1.08 8.19
C GLU A 307 1.52 2.52 7.68
N LEU A 308 1.00 2.69 6.46
CA LEU A 308 0.65 4.01 5.92
C LEU A 308 -0.36 4.75 6.80
N ILE A 309 -1.32 4.02 7.38
CA ILE A 309 -2.30 4.56 8.32
C ILE A 309 -1.64 4.96 9.64
N VAL A 310 -0.62 4.24 10.13
CA VAL A 310 0.12 4.67 11.32
C VAL A 310 0.83 6.01 11.05
N LEU A 311 1.39 6.19 9.85
CA LEU A 311 2.03 7.44 9.44
C LEU A 311 1.02 8.58 9.18
N HIS A 312 -0.16 8.25 8.65
CA HIS A 312 -1.22 9.21 8.31
C HIS A 312 -2.60 8.77 8.85
N PRO A 313 -2.83 8.82 10.17
CA PRO A 313 -3.98 8.17 10.82
C PRO A 313 -5.34 8.74 10.45
N ASP A 314 -5.39 10.00 10.04
CA ASP A 314 -6.62 10.72 9.71
C ASP A 314 -6.84 10.85 8.20
N TYR A 315 -5.94 10.29 7.38
CA TYR A 315 -6.02 10.41 5.94
C TYR A 315 -7.00 9.38 5.36
N ALA A 316 -8.23 9.84 5.16
CA ALA A 316 -9.37 9.01 4.77
C ALA A 316 -9.10 8.10 3.55
N PRO A 317 -8.50 8.56 2.45
CA PRO A 317 -8.30 7.69 1.28
C PRO A 317 -7.55 6.38 1.58
N LEU A 318 -6.58 6.40 2.49
CA LEU A 318 -5.88 5.17 2.91
C LEU A 318 -6.78 4.23 3.70
N ARG A 319 -7.62 4.77 4.60
CA ARG A 319 -8.60 4.01 5.39
C ARG A 319 -9.57 3.27 4.48
N LEU A 320 -10.06 3.93 3.43
CA LEU A 320 -10.96 3.31 2.46
C LEU A 320 -10.30 2.12 1.76
N HIS A 321 -9.10 2.33 1.23
CA HIS A 321 -8.38 1.27 0.53
C HIS A 321 -8.00 0.11 1.45
N TYR A 322 -7.64 0.40 2.70
CA TYR A 322 -7.47 -0.63 3.74
C TYR A 322 -8.75 -1.43 3.96
N ALA A 323 -9.89 -0.74 4.15
CA ALA A 323 -11.18 -1.40 4.36
C ALA A 323 -11.54 -2.32 3.18
N VAL A 324 -11.31 -1.88 1.94
CA VAL A 324 -11.47 -2.73 0.75
C VAL A 324 -10.54 -3.94 0.81
N ALA A 325 -9.22 -3.71 0.93
CA ALA A 325 -8.22 -4.78 0.92
C ALA A 325 -8.48 -5.82 2.01
N PHE A 326 -8.82 -5.36 3.21
CA PHE A 326 -9.12 -6.20 4.35
C PHE A 326 -10.43 -6.98 4.19
N SER A 327 -11.48 -6.38 3.62
CA SER A 327 -12.77 -7.05 3.39
C SER A 327 -12.66 -8.25 2.45
N PHE A 328 -11.83 -8.14 1.40
CA PHE A 328 -11.67 -9.20 0.39
C PHE A 328 -10.56 -10.22 0.73
N LEU A 329 -9.78 -10.00 1.79
CA LEU A 329 -8.66 -10.86 2.17
C LEU A 329 -9.08 -12.31 2.48
N GLY A 330 -10.27 -12.51 3.05
CA GLY A 330 -10.81 -13.83 3.40
C GLY A 330 -11.54 -14.56 2.25
N ALA A 331 -11.86 -13.88 1.14
CA ALA A 331 -12.61 -14.49 0.04
C ALA A 331 -11.78 -15.49 -0.80
N GLY A 332 -10.45 -15.36 -0.76
CA GLY A 332 -9.53 -16.27 -1.46
C GLY A 332 -9.30 -17.61 -0.75
N GLU A 333 -9.53 -17.69 0.57
CA GLU A 333 -9.31 -18.92 1.35
C GLU A 333 -10.42 -19.96 1.09
N THR A 334 -11.64 -19.52 0.76
CA THR A 334 -12.74 -20.41 0.39
C THR A 334 -12.66 -20.96 -1.03
N ALA A 335 -11.86 -20.35 -1.92
CA ALA A 335 -11.66 -20.83 -3.28
C ALA A 335 -10.55 -21.91 -3.37
N GLY A 336 -9.61 -21.94 -2.42
CA GLY A 336 -8.52 -22.92 -2.35
C GLY A 336 -8.89 -24.30 -1.81
N ALA A 337 -10.14 -24.49 -1.35
CA ALA A 337 -10.66 -25.77 -0.84
C ALA A 337 -11.61 -26.47 -1.83
N ARG A 338 -11.79 -25.96 -3.05
CA ARG A 338 -12.50 -26.64 -4.14
C ARG A 338 -11.50 -27.25 -5.13
N GLY A 339 -10.81 -28.29 -4.69
CA GLY A 339 -10.34 -29.34 -5.60
C GLY A 339 -11.46 -30.37 -5.70
N ASP A 340 -11.93 -30.63 -6.93
CA ASP A 340 -12.88 -31.68 -7.31
C ASP A 340 -14.23 -31.67 -6.58
N ASP A 341 -15.17 -30.87 -7.08
CA ASP A 341 -16.54 -31.32 -7.42
C ASP A 341 -17.36 -30.14 -7.95
N GLY A 342 -17.42 -30.06 -9.28
CA GLY A 342 -18.26 -29.11 -10.00
C GLY A 342 -19.72 -29.56 -9.96
N ALA A 343 -20.47 -29.14 -8.96
CA ALA A 343 -21.94 -29.23 -8.97
C ALA A 343 -22.68 -28.19 -8.09
N ASP A 344 -22.04 -27.54 -7.12
CA ASP A 344 -22.76 -26.72 -6.12
C ASP A 344 -22.51 -25.21 -6.22
N ALA A 345 -22.55 -24.65 -7.43
CA ALA A 345 -22.55 -23.18 -7.63
C ALA A 345 -23.96 -22.59 -7.81
N ALA A 346 -25.02 -23.41 -7.84
CA ALA A 346 -26.39 -22.97 -8.14
C ALA A 346 -27.40 -23.16 -6.99
N ALA A 347 -26.98 -23.70 -5.83
CA ALA A 347 -27.83 -23.80 -4.65
C ALA A 347 -27.23 -22.96 -3.53
N GLY A 348 -28.06 -22.09 -2.93
CA GLY A 348 -27.72 -21.21 -1.81
C GLY A 348 -27.31 -21.95 -0.54
N GLY A 349 -26.17 -22.63 -0.58
CA GLY A 349 -25.55 -23.29 0.56
C GLY A 349 -25.12 -22.24 1.58
N ALA A 350 -25.70 -22.35 2.78
CA ALA A 350 -25.43 -21.50 3.92
C ALA A 350 -23.93 -21.37 4.17
N PHE A 351 -23.43 -20.13 4.16
CA PHE A 351 -22.18 -19.75 4.80
C PHE A 351 -22.33 -19.98 6.32
N SER A 352 -22.24 -21.23 6.78
CA SER A 352 -22.62 -21.63 8.15
C SER A 352 -21.57 -21.35 9.23
N SER A 353 -20.63 -20.45 8.97
CA SER A 353 -19.80 -19.84 10.00
C SER A 353 -19.34 -18.48 9.48
N TRP A 354 -19.98 -17.40 9.98
CA TRP A 354 -19.48 -16.04 9.79
C TRP A 354 -18.04 -15.98 10.31
N SER A 355 -17.08 -15.90 9.38
CA SER A 355 -15.66 -16.03 9.74
C SER A 355 -15.25 -14.90 10.68
N ASP A 356 -14.34 -15.20 11.62
CA ASP A 356 -13.79 -14.18 12.51
C ASP A 356 -13.16 -13.01 11.74
N HIS A 357 -12.64 -13.29 10.54
CA HIS A 357 -12.15 -12.28 9.61
C HIS A 357 -13.25 -11.34 9.13
N ALA A 358 -14.37 -11.89 8.63
CA ALA A 358 -15.50 -11.07 8.15
C ALA A 358 -16.08 -10.18 9.27
N ARG A 359 -16.13 -10.69 10.51
CA ARG A 359 -16.54 -9.89 11.68
C ARG A 359 -15.58 -8.74 11.99
N LYS A 360 -14.28 -9.00 11.95
CA LYS A 360 -13.24 -7.95 12.13
C LYS A 360 -13.32 -6.91 11.01
N ALA A 361 -13.46 -7.35 9.76
CA ALA A 361 -13.59 -6.46 8.61
C ALA A 361 -14.83 -5.58 8.73
N LEU A 362 -15.97 -6.14 9.15
CA LEU A 362 -17.19 -5.37 9.38
C LEU A 362 -16.99 -4.32 10.49
N GLY A 363 -16.26 -4.68 11.56
CA GLY A 363 -15.88 -3.74 12.60
C GLY A 363 -15.05 -2.56 12.09
N VAL A 364 -14.06 -2.81 11.22
CA VAL A 364 -13.27 -1.76 10.56
C VAL A 364 -14.16 -0.85 9.72
N VAL A 365 -15.00 -1.43 8.86
CA VAL A 365 -15.90 -0.70 7.95
C VAL A 365 -16.85 0.21 8.72
N ARG A 366 -17.52 -0.31 9.76
CA ARG A 366 -18.46 0.49 10.58
C ARG A 366 -17.76 1.63 11.32
N ASN A 367 -16.62 1.34 11.95
CA ASN A 367 -15.84 2.35 12.66
C ASN A 367 -15.31 3.45 11.72
N ASP A 368 -14.92 3.13 10.49
CA ASP A 368 -14.50 4.14 9.53
C ASP A 368 -15.69 4.94 8.99
N ARG A 369 -16.83 4.29 8.80
CA ARG A 369 -18.08 4.93 8.37
C ARG A 369 -18.54 6.02 9.35
N GLU A 370 -18.50 5.75 10.65
CA GLU A 370 -18.84 6.71 11.72
C GLU A 370 -17.93 7.94 11.75
N LYS A 371 -16.72 7.84 11.19
CA LYS A 371 -15.73 8.92 11.18
C LYS A 371 -15.82 9.81 9.93
N VAL A 372 -16.53 9.37 8.90
CA VAL A 372 -16.75 10.15 7.67
C VAL A 372 -17.52 11.43 8.01
N GLY A 373 -17.00 12.59 7.61
CA GLY A 373 -17.60 13.89 7.89
C GLY A 373 -17.36 14.44 9.31
N VAL A 374 -16.78 13.65 10.22
CA VAL A 374 -16.41 14.10 11.58
C VAL A 374 -14.89 14.21 11.74
N ARG A 375 -14.18 13.14 11.38
CA ARG A 375 -12.72 13.04 11.49
C ARG A 375 -12.04 12.95 10.14
N TYR A 376 -12.72 12.35 9.17
CA TYR A 376 -12.24 12.16 7.81
C TYR A 376 -12.73 13.29 6.90
N GLU A 377 -12.24 14.51 7.13
CA GLU A 377 -12.64 15.70 6.35
C GLU A 377 -12.23 15.61 4.87
N GLN A 378 -11.18 14.84 4.56
CA GLN A 378 -10.67 14.62 3.20
C GLN A 378 -11.31 13.42 2.48
N ALA A 379 -12.39 12.86 3.04
CA ALA A 379 -13.14 11.79 2.40
C ALA A 379 -13.72 12.28 1.06
N ASP A 380 -13.48 11.53 0.00
CA ASP A 380 -14.08 11.81 -1.30
C ASP A 380 -15.59 11.47 -1.31
N GLY A 381 -16.29 11.93 -2.35
CA GLY A 381 -17.74 11.73 -2.47
C GLY A 381 -18.19 10.27 -2.60
N VAL A 382 -17.26 9.33 -2.85
CA VAL A 382 -17.58 7.89 -2.97
C VAL A 382 -17.27 7.10 -1.70
N HIS A 383 -16.54 7.68 -0.75
CA HIS A 383 -16.05 7.01 0.45
C HIS A 383 -17.18 6.34 1.25
N LEU A 384 -18.21 7.11 1.60
CA LEU A 384 -19.37 6.60 2.35
C LEU A 384 -20.15 5.54 1.56
N LEU A 385 -20.23 5.71 0.23
CA LEU A 385 -20.95 4.79 -0.66
C LEU A 385 -20.26 3.42 -0.67
N VAL A 386 -18.93 3.41 -0.82
CA VAL A 386 -18.13 2.18 -0.84
C VAL A 386 -18.15 1.48 0.52
N LEU A 387 -18.02 2.21 1.63
CA LEU A 387 -18.15 1.61 2.98
C LEU A 387 -19.54 0.99 3.19
N THR A 388 -20.60 1.60 2.67
CA THR A 388 -21.96 1.05 2.75
C THR A 388 -22.09 -0.26 1.95
N LEU A 389 -21.50 -0.32 0.75
CA LEU A 389 -21.46 -1.54 -0.06
C LEU A 389 -20.63 -2.65 0.61
N LEU A 390 -19.50 -2.31 1.24
CA LEU A 390 -18.68 -3.27 1.99
C LEU A 390 -19.40 -3.80 3.23
N GLU A 391 -20.13 -2.94 3.95
CA GLU A 391 -20.98 -3.38 5.06
C GLU A 391 -22.06 -4.38 4.58
N ALA A 392 -22.72 -4.10 3.45
CA ALA A 392 -23.65 -5.03 2.82
C ALA A 392 -22.97 -6.36 2.47
N TYR A 393 -21.80 -6.30 1.85
CA TYR A 393 -20.98 -7.46 1.49
C TYR A 393 -20.70 -8.39 2.67
N LEU A 394 -20.27 -7.81 3.79
CA LEU A 394 -19.79 -8.54 4.98
C LEU A 394 -20.90 -8.99 5.93
N THR A 395 -22.07 -8.34 5.88
CA THR A 395 -23.18 -8.64 6.80
C THR A 395 -23.97 -9.86 6.30
N PRO A 396 -24.21 -10.88 7.15
CA PRO A 396 -25.13 -11.97 6.86
C PRO A 396 -26.55 -11.48 6.54
N ALA A 397 -27.29 -12.20 5.69
CA ALA A 397 -28.63 -11.76 5.26
C ALA A 397 -29.66 -11.75 6.40
N ASP A 398 -29.49 -12.62 7.39
CA ASP A 398 -30.31 -12.72 8.59
C ASP A 398 -30.04 -11.61 9.63
N GLU A 399 -28.84 -11.00 9.59
CA GLU A 399 -28.49 -9.84 10.42
C GLU A 399 -28.76 -8.50 9.73
N TRP A 400 -29.25 -8.52 8.49
CA TRP A 400 -29.47 -7.32 7.68
C TRP A 400 -30.79 -6.63 8.02
N THR A 401 -30.75 -5.33 8.28
CA THR A 401 -31.90 -4.55 8.77
C THR A 401 -32.58 -3.73 7.68
N SER A 402 -33.84 -3.34 7.92
CA SER A 402 -34.57 -2.43 7.03
C SER A 402 -33.94 -1.05 6.92
N GLU A 403 -33.28 -0.57 7.98
CA GLU A 403 -32.54 0.70 7.97
C GLU A 403 -31.31 0.60 7.05
N GLN A 404 -30.54 -0.49 7.16
CA GLN A 404 -29.42 -0.75 6.26
C GLN A 404 -29.86 -0.93 4.81
N ASN A 405 -31.05 -1.49 4.56
CA ASN A 405 -31.67 -1.50 3.22
C ASN A 405 -31.87 -0.08 2.67
N ALA A 406 -32.43 0.84 3.45
CA ALA A 406 -32.61 2.22 3.02
C ALA A 406 -31.28 2.91 2.70
N GLN A 407 -30.25 2.67 3.53
CA GLN A 407 -28.90 3.20 3.33
C GLN A 407 -28.23 2.62 2.07
N LEU A 408 -28.38 1.31 1.82
CA LEU A 408 -27.86 0.65 0.62
C LEU A 408 -28.55 1.16 -0.65
N VAL A 409 -29.88 1.31 -0.62
CA VAL A 409 -30.65 1.89 -1.73
C VAL A 409 -30.21 3.32 -2.01
N HIS A 410 -30.01 4.13 -0.97
CA HIS A 410 -29.46 5.48 -1.12
C HIS A 410 -28.06 5.46 -1.74
N ALA A 411 -27.17 4.58 -1.28
CA ALA A 411 -25.82 4.48 -1.82
C ALA A 411 -25.80 4.09 -3.32
N LEU A 412 -26.62 3.10 -3.71
CA LEU A 412 -26.81 2.73 -5.11
C LEU A 412 -27.44 3.87 -5.93
N GLY A 413 -28.38 4.61 -5.34
CA GLY A 413 -29.00 5.79 -5.95
C GLY A 413 -27.99 6.90 -6.26
N GLU A 414 -27.03 7.15 -5.36
CA GLU A 414 -25.94 8.12 -5.57
C GLU A 414 -24.94 7.66 -6.63
N LEU A 415 -24.66 6.36 -6.71
CA LEU A 415 -23.86 5.78 -7.79
C LEU A 415 -24.57 5.87 -9.14
N LYS A 416 -25.91 5.94 -9.19
CA LYS A 416 -26.78 6.17 -10.36
C LYS A 416 -26.72 5.15 -11.50
N SER A 417 -25.54 4.71 -11.92
CA SER A 417 -25.35 3.85 -13.09
C SER A 417 -24.02 3.09 -13.04
N CYS A 418 -23.96 1.99 -13.81
CA CYS A 418 -22.72 1.25 -14.04
C CYS A 418 -21.59 2.12 -14.62
N GLU A 419 -21.91 3.08 -15.49
CA GLU A 419 -20.91 3.99 -16.07
C GLU A 419 -20.26 4.89 -15.02
N ARG A 420 -21.05 5.43 -14.08
CA ARG A 420 -20.52 6.25 -12.99
C ARG A 420 -19.68 5.41 -12.03
N VAL A 421 -20.04 4.14 -11.79
CA VAL A 421 -19.22 3.18 -11.04
C VAL A 421 -17.86 2.97 -11.73
N ARG A 422 -17.85 2.72 -13.05
CA ARG A 422 -16.60 2.58 -13.82
C ARG A 422 -15.72 3.82 -13.68
N MET A 423 -16.30 5.01 -13.87
CA MET A 423 -15.56 6.27 -13.81
C MET A 423 -15.07 6.63 -12.39
N SER A 424 -15.81 6.28 -11.34
CA SER A 424 -15.52 6.75 -9.98
C SER A 424 -14.76 5.72 -9.12
N LEU A 425 -14.92 4.43 -9.40
CA LEU A 425 -14.37 3.34 -8.57
C LEU A 425 -13.29 2.52 -9.29
N LEU A 426 -13.35 2.41 -10.62
CA LEU A 426 -12.45 1.56 -11.41
C LEU A 426 -11.36 2.35 -12.15
N ALA A 427 -11.50 3.68 -12.29
CA ALA A 427 -10.49 4.52 -12.90
C ALA A 427 -9.45 4.98 -11.86
N PRO A 428 -8.15 5.04 -12.22
CA PRO A 428 -7.16 5.73 -11.41
C PRO A 428 -7.55 7.21 -11.24
N THR A 429 -7.42 7.73 -10.02
CA THR A 429 -7.74 9.13 -9.70
C THR A 429 -6.54 9.80 -9.04
N GLY A 430 -6.65 11.10 -8.76
CA GLY A 430 -5.71 11.78 -7.85
C GLY A 430 -6.00 11.40 -6.40
N TRP A 431 -4.96 11.39 -5.57
CA TRP A 431 -5.11 11.40 -4.12
C TRP A 431 -5.74 12.74 -3.69
N SER A 432 -6.73 12.70 -2.78
CA SER A 432 -7.31 13.95 -2.24
C SER A 432 -6.33 14.62 -1.27
N GLY A 433 -6.43 15.94 -1.09
CA GLY A 433 -5.57 16.67 -0.15
C GLY A 433 -4.13 16.89 -0.63
N SER A 434 -3.19 17.04 0.32
CA SER A 434 -1.80 17.44 0.05
C SER A 434 -0.75 16.35 0.24
N ALA A 435 -1.09 15.22 0.87
CA ALA A 435 -0.11 14.23 1.29
C ALA A 435 0.61 13.53 0.12
N PHE A 436 -0.10 13.29 -0.99
CA PHE A 436 0.39 12.46 -2.09
C PHE A 436 0.08 13.04 -3.48
N GLN A 437 0.13 14.37 -3.65
CA GLN A 437 -0.29 15.06 -4.88
C GLN A 437 0.48 14.65 -6.15
N GLN A 438 1.71 14.15 -6.01
CA GLN A 438 2.54 13.69 -7.13
C GLN A 438 2.34 12.20 -7.46
N GLU A 439 1.60 11.48 -6.63
CA GLU A 439 1.32 10.06 -6.82
C GLU A 439 -0.07 9.84 -7.39
N TYR A 440 -0.25 8.69 -8.03
CA TYR A 440 -1.52 8.29 -8.61
C TYR A 440 -2.24 7.43 -7.58
N ARG A 441 -3.54 7.64 -7.44
CA ARG A 441 -4.38 6.77 -6.64
C ARG A 441 -4.84 5.62 -7.51
N VAL A 442 -4.57 4.40 -7.05
CA VAL A 442 -5.07 3.18 -7.66
C VAL A 442 -6.61 3.16 -7.67
N PRO A 443 -7.25 2.41 -8.59
CA PRO A 443 -8.68 2.15 -8.51
C PRO A 443 -9.09 1.70 -7.11
N ILE A 444 -10.24 2.18 -6.63
CA ILE A 444 -10.75 1.84 -5.29
C ILE A 444 -11.17 0.38 -5.25
N LEU A 445 -11.72 -0.12 -6.36
CA LEU A 445 -12.18 -1.50 -6.51
C LEU A 445 -11.68 -2.06 -7.84
N THR A 446 -11.62 -3.39 -7.94
CA THR A 446 -11.52 -4.10 -9.23
C THR A 446 -12.92 -4.41 -9.79
N PRO A 447 -13.05 -4.72 -11.09
CA PRO A 447 -14.32 -5.14 -11.67
C PRO A 447 -14.96 -6.33 -10.93
N GLU A 448 -14.16 -7.31 -10.51
CA GLU A 448 -14.60 -8.50 -9.79
C GLU A 448 -15.12 -8.14 -8.39
N GLN A 449 -14.43 -7.21 -7.71
CA GLN A 449 -14.89 -6.71 -6.42
C GLN A 449 -16.22 -5.96 -6.56
N VAL A 450 -16.37 -5.11 -7.57
CA VAL A 450 -17.66 -4.44 -7.86
C VAL A 450 -18.77 -5.45 -8.09
N SER A 451 -18.55 -6.45 -8.94
CA SER A 451 -19.52 -7.51 -9.21
C SER A 451 -19.90 -8.26 -7.92
N ALA A 452 -18.92 -8.61 -7.08
CA ALA A 452 -19.17 -9.27 -5.80
C ALA A 452 -19.99 -8.42 -4.81
N LEU A 453 -19.72 -7.11 -4.74
CA LEU A 453 -20.50 -6.17 -3.90
C LEU A 453 -21.95 -6.07 -4.41
N LEU A 454 -22.14 -5.93 -5.72
CA LEU A 454 -23.47 -5.81 -6.33
C LEU A 454 -24.26 -7.11 -6.22
N ALA A 455 -23.61 -8.27 -6.39
CA ALA A 455 -24.24 -9.57 -6.20
C ALA A 455 -24.73 -9.74 -4.75
N LYS A 456 -23.96 -9.29 -3.75
CA LYS A 456 -24.46 -9.28 -2.36
C LYS A 456 -25.61 -8.29 -2.17
N ALA A 457 -25.56 -7.11 -2.79
CA ALA A 457 -26.68 -6.17 -2.75
C ALA A 457 -27.98 -6.77 -3.32
N GLN A 458 -27.89 -7.60 -4.38
CA GLN A 458 -29.03 -8.37 -4.90
C GLN A 458 -29.61 -9.36 -3.90
N VAL A 459 -28.77 -9.99 -3.07
CA VAL A 459 -29.24 -10.91 -2.02
C VAL A 459 -30.05 -10.16 -0.96
N HIS A 460 -29.60 -8.97 -0.56
CA HIS A 460 -30.27 -8.18 0.48
C HIS A 460 -31.54 -7.46 0.00
N LEU A 461 -31.52 -6.92 -1.22
CA LEU A 461 -32.63 -6.13 -1.79
C LEU A 461 -33.63 -6.97 -2.60
N GLY A 462 -33.21 -8.16 -3.04
CA GLY A 462 -33.91 -8.96 -4.04
C GLY A 462 -33.50 -8.61 -5.48
N ALA A 463 -33.37 -9.63 -6.34
CA ALA A 463 -32.85 -9.49 -7.71
C ALA A 463 -33.66 -8.52 -8.60
N GLY A 464 -34.96 -8.34 -8.32
CA GLY A 464 -35.85 -7.45 -9.07
C GLY A 464 -35.97 -6.03 -8.51
N HIS A 465 -35.16 -5.64 -7.53
CA HIS A 465 -35.27 -4.32 -6.91
C HIS A 465 -34.85 -3.21 -7.89
N SER A 466 -35.65 -2.15 -8.03
CA SER A 466 -35.46 -1.08 -9.01
C SER A 466 -34.12 -0.35 -8.88
N ALA A 467 -33.57 -0.26 -7.66
CA ALA A 467 -32.26 0.34 -7.39
C ALA A 467 -31.08 -0.42 -8.06
N LEU A 468 -31.27 -1.69 -8.43
CA LEU A 468 -30.24 -2.52 -9.06
C LEU A 468 -30.31 -2.48 -10.60
N THR A 469 -31.43 -2.06 -11.17
CA THR A 469 -31.65 -1.98 -12.62
C THR A 469 -30.54 -1.22 -13.37
N PRO A 470 -30.03 -0.07 -12.87
CA PRO A 470 -28.96 0.68 -13.55
C PRO A 470 -27.58 -0.02 -13.56
N PHE A 471 -27.44 -1.14 -12.83
CA PHE A 471 -26.19 -1.85 -12.62
C PHE A 471 -26.13 -3.21 -13.30
N HIS A 472 -27.15 -3.61 -14.08
CA HIS A 472 -27.16 -4.89 -14.78
C HIS A 472 -25.97 -5.09 -15.75
N ALA A 473 -25.36 -4.01 -16.27
CA ALA A 473 -24.17 -4.10 -17.11
C ALA A 473 -22.85 -4.23 -16.32
N CYS A 474 -22.90 -4.12 -15.00
CA CYS A 474 -21.78 -4.26 -14.06
C CYS A 474 -21.80 -5.59 -13.28
N LEU A 475 -22.96 -6.24 -13.25
CA LEU A 475 -23.19 -7.60 -12.76
C LEU A 475 -22.88 -8.59 -13.88
#